data_AF-A0A1H5UPB0-F1
#
_entry.id   AF-A0A1H5UPB0-F1
#
_cell.length_a   1.000
_cell.length_b   1.000
_cell.length_c   1.000
_cell.angle_alpha   90.00
_cell.angle_beta   90.00
_cell.angle_gamma   90.00
#
_symmetry.space_group_name_H-M   'P 1'
#
loop_
_entity.id
_entity.type
_entity.pdbx_description
1 polymer ?
#
loop_
_entity_poly.entity_id
_entity_poly.type
_entity_poly.pdbx_seq_one_letter_code
_entity_poly.pdbx_strand_id
1 'polypeptide(L)'
;MFFFTFSVFSQNKKFTYTQFDVTVSIKGNPDKDEENPYTHEKGTWFLPDGLGSKFGYGIHYKKWIGLGIHSGINWEWTDKLVVVPVFANFRLSPLIGNDTRITLQLGLGKAIAVGRGGLMGDYKKISLGIQNADDIILFVELNHYSFPINNQRDSGNISLGLSLITF
;
A
#
# COMPACT_ATOMS: atom_id res chain seq x y z
N MET A 1 37.13 -0.35 -23.92
CA MET A 1 35.71 -0.71 -23.75
C MET A 1 35.65 -2.05 -23.03
N PHE A 2 35.51 -2.05 -21.71
CA PHE A 2 35.53 -3.27 -20.89
C PHE A 2 34.11 -3.85 -20.81
N PHE A 3 33.88 -5.01 -21.41
CA PHE A 3 32.65 -5.78 -21.24
C PHE A 3 32.81 -6.70 -20.03
N PHE A 4 32.24 -6.31 -18.89
CA PHE A 4 32.04 -7.22 -17.76
C PHE A 4 30.82 -8.08 -18.04
N THR A 5 31.03 -9.36 -18.36
CA THR A 5 29.96 -10.36 -18.44
C THR A 5 29.85 -11.04 -17.09
N PHE A 6 28.83 -10.71 -16.30
CA PHE A 6 28.51 -11.42 -15.06
C PHE A 6 27.67 -12.64 -15.39
N SER A 7 28.32 -13.79 -15.55
CA SER A 7 27.64 -15.09 -15.57
C SER A 7 27.37 -15.53 -14.13
N VAL A 8 26.22 -15.13 -13.57
CA VAL A 8 25.81 -15.57 -12.24
C VAL A 8 25.25 -16.98 -12.32
N PHE A 9 26.08 -17.95 -11.95
CA PHE A 9 25.63 -19.29 -11.59
C PHE A 9 24.90 -19.19 -10.24
N SER A 10 23.57 -19.15 -10.24
CA SER A 10 22.77 -19.14 -9.02
C SER A 10 22.33 -20.56 -8.67
N GLN A 11 22.84 -21.07 -7.55
CA GLN A 11 22.25 -22.22 -6.87
C GLN A 11 20.77 -21.95 -6.60
N ASN A 12 19.95 -23.00 -6.69
CA ASN A 12 18.48 -23.05 -6.74
C ASN A 12 17.77 -22.42 -5.50
N LYS A 13 18.00 -21.15 -5.22
CA LYS A 13 17.37 -20.36 -4.15
C LYS A 13 16.47 -19.35 -4.83
N LYS A 14 15.16 -19.49 -4.65
CA LYS A 14 14.19 -18.50 -5.14
C LYS A 14 14.55 -17.15 -4.54
N PHE A 15 14.83 -16.20 -5.42
CA PHE A 15 15.17 -14.82 -5.11
C PHE A 15 14.01 -13.89 -5.42
N THR A 16 12.85 -14.45 -5.76
CA THR A 16 11.65 -13.73 -6.18
C THR A 16 10.62 -13.77 -5.08
N TYR A 17 9.73 -12.78 -5.03
CA TYR A 17 8.61 -12.76 -4.10
C TYR A 17 7.33 -12.35 -4.82
N THR A 18 6.22 -12.85 -4.30
CA THR A 18 4.87 -12.38 -4.63
C THR A 18 4.23 -11.83 -3.37
N GLN A 19 3.44 -10.77 -3.50
CA GLN A 19 2.76 -10.14 -2.38
C GLN A 19 1.33 -9.81 -2.77
N PHE A 20 0.39 -10.10 -1.88
CA PHE A 20 -1.01 -9.75 -2.05
C PHE A 20 -1.48 -8.97 -0.82
N ASP A 21 -1.99 -7.76 -1.06
CA ASP A 21 -2.44 -6.82 -0.05
C ASP A 21 -3.96 -6.66 -0.14
N VAL A 22 -4.61 -6.61 1.03
CA VAL A 22 -5.99 -6.12 1.18
C VAL A 22 -5.98 -4.99 2.20
N THR A 23 -6.63 -3.88 1.88
CA THR A 23 -6.62 -2.67 2.71
C THR A 23 -8.02 -2.12 2.90
N VAL A 24 -8.24 -1.52 4.06
CA VAL A 24 -9.43 -0.72 4.39
C VAL A 24 -8.96 0.69 4.64
N SER A 25 -9.45 1.64 3.85
CA SER A 25 -9.14 3.06 4.00
C SER A 25 -10.01 3.65 5.10
N ILE A 26 -9.46 4.59 5.85
CA ILE A 26 -10.09 5.24 6.99
C ILE A 26 -9.94 6.75 6.82
N LYS A 27 -11.04 7.46 7.05
CA LYS A 27 -11.10 8.93 7.05
C LYS A 27 -11.54 9.43 8.42
N GLY A 28 -11.07 10.63 8.79
CA GLY A 28 -11.57 11.32 9.98
C GLY A 28 -13.04 11.68 9.80
N ASN A 29 -13.88 11.41 10.80
CA ASN A 29 -15.28 11.77 10.75
C ASN A 29 -15.45 13.30 10.89
N PRO A 30 -15.99 14.01 9.89
CA PRO A 30 -16.26 15.45 10.00
C PRO A 30 -17.31 15.76 11.08
N ASP A 31 -18.22 14.83 11.34
CA ASP A 31 -19.37 15.01 12.24
C ASP A 31 -19.06 14.50 13.67
N LYS A 32 -17.78 14.29 14.00
CA LYS A 32 -17.36 13.75 15.32
C LYS A 32 -17.79 14.62 16.50
N ASP A 33 -17.94 15.92 16.25
CA ASP A 33 -18.32 16.94 17.24
C ASP A 33 -19.81 17.27 17.17
N GLU A 34 -20.54 16.71 16.20
CA GLU A 34 -21.98 16.83 16.09
C GLU A 34 -22.65 15.80 17.01
N GLU A 35 -23.47 16.28 17.94
CA GLU A 35 -24.26 15.44 18.83
C GLU A 35 -25.50 14.97 18.08
N ASN A 36 -25.67 13.65 17.95
CA ASN A 36 -26.83 13.11 17.25
C ASN A 36 -28.12 13.44 18.03
N PRO A 37 -29.09 14.15 17.43
CA PRO A 37 -30.29 14.63 18.12
C PRO A 37 -31.24 13.50 18.58
N TYR A 38 -31.02 12.26 18.14
CA TYR A 38 -31.84 11.10 18.51
C TYR A 38 -31.15 10.16 19.51
N THR A 39 -29.82 10.14 19.55
CA THR A 39 -29.06 9.22 20.43
C THR A 39 -28.25 9.93 21.51
N HIS A 40 -28.07 11.26 21.44
CA HIS A 40 -27.22 12.04 22.35
C HIS A 40 -25.76 11.54 22.40
N GLU A 41 -25.34 10.78 21.40
CA GLU A 41 -23.99 10.25 21.29
C GLU A 41 -23.20 11.08 20.27
N LYS A 42 -21.92 11.28 20.58
CA LYS A 42 -20.96 11.89 19.66
C LYS A 42 -20.60 10.90 18.55
N GLY A 43 -20.40 11.41 17.33
CA GLY A 43 -19.93 10.60 16.22
C GLY A 43 -18.57 9.93 16.50
N THR A 44 -18.32 8.78 15.87
CA THR A 44 -17.00 8.10 15.95
C THR A 44 -15.90 8.99 15.37
N TRP A 45 -14.66 8.84 15.82
CA TRP A 45 -13.53 9.65 15.33
C TRP A 45 -13.11 9.29 13.90
N PHE A 46 -13.39 8.05 13.49
CA PHE A 46 -12.93 7.46 12.23
C PHE A 46 -14.09 6.75 11.54
N LEU A 47 -14.12 6.84 10.21
CA LEU A 47 -15.07 6.15 9.36
C LEU A 47 -14.31 5.34 8.29
N PRO A 48 -14.76 4.12 7.97
CA PRO A 48 -14.24 3.41 6.82
C PRO A 48 -14.62 4.18 5.55
N ASP A 49 -13.63 4.42 4.70
CA ASP A 49 -13.74 5.27 3.50
C ASP A 49 -13.38 4.53 2.21
N GLY A 50 -13.09 3.24 2.29
CA GLY A 50 -12.82 2.47 1.10
C GLY A 50 -12.18 1.11 1.35
N LEU A 51 -12.04 0.37 0.26
CA LEU A 51 -11.35 -0.92 0.20
C LEU A 51 -10.31 -0.89 -0.90
N GLY A 52 -9.18 -1.54 -0.67
CA GLY A 52 -8.13 -1.68 -1.65
C GLY A 52 -7.64 -3.12 -1.74
N SER A 53 -7.19 -3.50 -2.92
CA SER A 53 -6.45 -4.73 -3.13
C SER A 53 -5.26 -4.44 -4.04
N LYS A 54 -4.08 -4.95 -3.66
CA LYS A 54 -2.86 -4.79 -4.45
C LYS A 54 -2.17 -6.14 -4.62
N PHE A 55 -1.50 -6.31 -5.75
CA PHE A 55 -0.68 -7.46 -6.05
C PHE A 55 0.70 -6.99 -6.51
N GLY A 56 1.73 -7.66 -6.04
CA GLY A 56 3.12 -7.32 -6.31
C GLY A 56 3.96 -8.54 -6.65
N TYR A 57 4.92 -8.33 -7.54
CA TYR A 57 5.96 -9.30 -7.86
C TYR A 57 7.32 -8.60 -7.86
N GLY A 58 8.34 -9.28 -7.33
CA GLY A 58 9.66 -8.69 -7.28
C GLY A 58 10.75 -9.66 -6.92
N ILE A 59 11.90 -9.10 -6.61
CA ILE A 59 13.10 -9.79 -6.15
C ILE A 59 13.40 -9.39 -4.72
N HIS A 60 14.02 -10.29 -3.96
CA HIS A 60 14.42 -10.04 -2.60
C HIS A 60 15.81 -10.59 -2.29
N TYR A 61 16.45 -10.00 -1.29
CA TYR A 61 17.69 -10.46 -0.71
C TYR A 61 17.46 -10.84 0.76
N LYS A 62 17.66 -12.12 1.08
CA LYS A 62 17.53 -12.70 2.44
C LYS A 62 16.22 -12.35 3.17
N LYS A 63 15.11 -12.21 2.43
CA LYS A 63 13.80 -11.71 2.89
C LYS A 63 13.81 -10.29 3.53
N TRP A 64 14.99 -9.68 3.68
CA TRP A 64 15.20 -8.41 4.36
C TRP A 64 15.01 -7.23 3.41
N ILE A 65 15.61 -7.26 2.24
CA ILE A 65 15.50 -6.19 1.25
C ILE A 65 14.72 -6.73 0.06
N GLY A 66 13.75 -5.97 -0.44
CA GLY A 66 12.93 -6.33 -1.59
C GLY A 66 12.76 -5.16 -2.55
N LEU A 67 12.70 -5.47 -3.84
CA LEU A 67 12.37 -4.55 -4.91
C LEU A 67 11.38 -5.24 -5.83
N GLY A 68 10.26 -4.60 -6.13
CA GLY A 68 9.25 -5.17 -7.00
C GLY A 68 8.38 -4.14 -7.69
N ILE A 69 7.50 -4.62 -8.57
CA ILE A 69 6.46 -3.82 -9.20
C ILE A 69 5.13 -4.30 -8.63
N HIS A 70 4.33 -3.34 -8.22
CA HIS A 70 3.03 -3.55 -7.59
C HIS A 70 1.96 -2.82 -8.38
N SER A 71 0.79 -3.41 -8.45
CA SER A 71 -0.40 -2.83 -9.07
C SER A 71 -1.61 -3.17 -8.22
N GLY A 72 -2.68 -2.40 -8.32
CA GLY A 72 -3.88 -2.68 -7.53
C GLY A 72 -5.10 -1.90 -7.95
N ILE A 73 -6.14 -2.03 -7.15
CA ILE A 73 -7.39 -1.30 -7.26
C ILE A 73 -7.74 -0.80 -5.86
N ASN A 74 -7.94 0.50 -5.74
CA ASN A 74 -8.47 1.14 -4.54
C ASN A 74 -9.84 1.73 -4.88
N TRP A 75 -10.84 1.45 -4.05
CA TRP A 75 -12.17 2.02 -4.16
C TRP A 75 -12.44 2.90 -2.95
N GLU A 76 -12.52 4.20 -3.19
CA GLU A 76 -12.84 5.24 -2.21
C GLU A 76 -14.34 5.56 -2.28
N TRP A 77 -15.05 5.38 -1.17
CA TRP A 77 -16.51 5.46 -1.14
C TRP A 77 -17.01 6.90 -1.10
N THR A 78 -16.41 7.76 -0.29
CA THR A 78 -16.84 9.17 -0.16
C THR A 78 -16.75 9.89 -1.51
N ASP A 79 -15.63 9.76 -2.19
CA ASP A 79 -15.40 10.41 -3.48
C ASP A 79 -15.96 9.60 -4.68
N LYS A 80 -16.58 8.44 -4.40
CA LYS A 80 -17.07 7.47 -5.40
C LYS A 80 -16.04 7.24 -6.50
N LEU A 81 -14.81 6.94 -6.08
CA LEU A 81 -13.64 6.94 -6.93
C LEU A 81 -12.98 5.56 -6.93
N VAL A 82 -12.65 5.08 -8.13
CA VAL A 82 -11.83 3.87 -8.28
C VAL A 82 -10.48 4.29 -8.85
N VAL A 83 -9.41 3.91 -8.15
CA VAL A 83 -8.02 4.28 -8.47
C VAL A 83 -7.22 3.02 -8.73
N VAL A 84 -6.48 2.98 -9.83
CA VAL A 84 -5.56 1.91 -10.20
C VAL A 84 -4.13 2.42 -10.07
N PRO A 85 -3.43 2.15 -8.95
CA PRO A 85 -2.01 2.46 -8.83
C PRO A 85 -1.14 1.41 -9.53
N VAL A 86 -0.06 1.86 -10.17
CA VAL A 86 1.04 1.03 -10.69
C VAL A 86 2.35 1.66 -10.23
N PHE A 87 3.16 0.92 -9.47
CA PHE A 87 4.30 1.49 -8.76
C PHE A 87 5.45 0.51 -8.54
N ALA A 88 6.65 1.07 -8.46
CA ALA A 88 7.81 0.36 -7.94
C ALA A 88 7.76 0.39 -6.41
N ASN A 89 8.00 -0.76 -5.78
CA ASN A 89 7.96 -0.94 -4.33
C ASN A 89 9.33 -1.37 -3.81
N PHE A 90 9.87 -0.59 -2.89
CA PHE A 90 11.04 -0.94 -2.10
C PHE A 90 10.60 -1.41 -0.72
N ARG A 91 11.08 -2.57 -0.29
CA ARG A 91 10.76 -3.20 0.99
C ARG A 91 12.01 -3.40 1.82
N LEU A 92 11.95 -2.96 3.08
CA LEU A 92 12.95 -3.20 4.11
C LEU A 92 12.26 -3.93 5.27
N SER A 93 12.79 -5.09 5.67
CA SER A 93 12.14 -5.96 6.64
C SER A 93 13.14 -6.58 7.63
N PRO A 94 13.75 -5.78 8.52
CA PRO A 94 14.69 -6.30 9.52
C PRO A 94 14.01 -7.27 10.50
N LEU A 95 14.76 -8.28 10.91
CA LEU A 95 14.36 -9.21 11.98
C LEU A 95 14.55 -8.54 13.34
N ILE A 96 13.53 -8.59 14.19
CA ILE A 96 13.53 -7.93 15.51
C ILE A 96 13.24 -8.91 16.65
N GLY A 97 12.65 -10.06 16.35
CA GLY A 97 12.49 -11.18 17.28
C GLY A 97 12.93 -12.50 16.64
N ASN A 98 12.52 -13.63 17.22
CA ASN A 98 12.88 -14.94 16.69
C ASN A 98 12.33 -15.15 15.27
N ASP A 99 11.05 -14.81 15.05
CA ASP A 99 10.36 -14.96 13.76
C ASP A 99 9.56 -13.72 13.34
N THR A 100 9.71 -12.60 14.06
CA THR A 100 8.98 -11.36 13.78
C THR A 100 9.87 -10.34 13.07
N ARG A 101 9.37 -9.75 11.99
CA ARG A 101 10.05 -8.67 11.26
C ARG A 101 9.20 -7.41 11.27
N ILE A 102 9.81 -6.24 11.46
CA ILE A 102 9.13 -4.98 11.11
C ILE A 102 9.36 -4.74 9.63
N THR A 103 8.33 -4.33 8.91
CA THR A 103 8.37 -4.07 7.47
C THR A 103 8.11 -2.60 7.19
N LEU A 104 9.05 -1.95 6.52
CA LEU A 104 8.88 -0.64 5.90
C LEU A 104 8.80 -0.84 4.38
N GLN A 105 7.76 -0.30 3.75
CA GLN A 105 7.61 -0.32 2.30
C GLN A 105 7.42 1.10 1.76
N LEU A 106 8.13 1.42 0.69
CA LEU A 106 8.08 2.70 -0.01
C LEU A 106 7.71 2.44 -1.47
N GLY A 107 6.58 3.00 -1.91
CA GLY A 107 6.08 2.87 -3.27
C GLY A 107 6.12 4.19 -4.02
N LEU A 108 6.59 4.19 -5.26
CA LEU A 108 6.59 5.35 -6.15
C LEU A 108 6.14 4.92 -7.56
N GLY A 109 5.19 5.65 -8.14
CA GLY A 109 4.64 5.30 -9.45
C GLY A 109 3.58 6.25 -9.96
N LYS A 110 2.61 5.70 -10.67
CA LYS A 110 1.47 6.41 -11.24
C LYS A 110 0.16 5.84 -10.70
N ALA A 111 -0.85 6.69 -10.58
CA ALA A 111 -2.20 6.28 -10.27
C ALA A 111 -3.16 6.81 -11.34
N ILE A 112 -4.15 5.98 -11.70
CA ILE A 112 -5.14 6.28 -12.72
C ILE A 112 -6.52 6.24 -12.08
N ALA A 113 -7.27 7.33 -12.15
CA ALA A 113 -8.67 7.40 -11.75
C ALA A 113 -9.57 6.86 -12.85
N VAL A 114 -10.23 5.73 -12.57
CA VAL A 114 -11.20 5.09 -13.48
C VAL A 114 -12.56 5.76 -13.33
N GLY A 115 -13.21 6.06 -14.46
CA GLY A 115 -14.57 6.62 -14.48
C GLY A 115 -14.67 8.14 -14.27
N ARG A 116 -13.54 8.85 -14.11
CA ARG A 116 -13.48 10.32 -13.92
C ARG A 116 -12.73 11.05 -15.05
N GLY A 117 -12.85 10.56 -16.29
CA GLY A 117 -12.21 11.19 -17.46
C GLY A 117 -10.71 10.90 -17.63
N GLY A 118 -10.21 9.81 -17.02
CA GLY A 118 -8.83 9.35 -17.23
C GLY A 118 -7.76 10.20 -16.55
N LEU A 119 -8.06 10.74 -15.35
CA LEU A 119 -7.08 11.49 -14.58
C LEU A 119 -5.93 10.56 -14.19
N MET A 120 -4.72 10.93 -14.56
CA MET A 120 -3.49 10.25 -14.17
C MET A 120 -2.63 11.20 -13.33
N GLY A 121 -2.11 10.69 -12.22
CA GLY A 121 -1.24 11.45 -11.32
C GLY A 121 -0.09 10.62 -10.80
N ASP A 122 0.81 11.28 -10.08
CA ASP A 122 1.85 10.58 -9.33
C ASP A 122 1.25 9.84 -8.15
N TYR A 123 1.80 8.66 -7.87
CA TYR A 123 1.45 7.83 -6.72
C TYR A 123 2.64 7.67 -5.81
N LYS A 124 2.42 7.91 -4.52
CA LYS A 124 3.40 7.66 -3.46
C LYS A 124 2.73 6.85 -2.36
N LYS A 125 3.43 5.82 -1.89
CA LYS A 125 3.00 4.94 -0.81
C LYS A 125 4.10 4.88 0.25
N ILE A 126 3.70 4.98 1.50
CA ILE A 126 4.56 4.64 2.65
C ILE A 126 3.78 3.66 3.50
N SER A 127 4.38 2.53 3.87
CA SER A 127 3.73 1.52 4.68
C SER A 127 4.66 1.01 5.77
N LEU A 128 4.11 0.88 6.97
CA LEU A 128 4.77 0.33 8.15
C LEU A 128 3.94 -0.85 8.65
N GLY A 129 4.58 -1.98 8.91
CA GLY A 129 3.89 -3.18 9.33
C GLY A 129 4.75 -4.13 10.14
N ILE A 130 4.11 -5.18 10.64
CA ILE A 130 4.73 -6.27 11.40
C ILE A 130 4.41 -7.56 10.65
N GLN A 131 5.45 -8.32 10.36
CA GLN A 131 5.39 -9.62 9.72
C GLN A 131 5.62 -10.73 10.75
N ASN A 132 4.74 -11.73 10.72
CA ASN A 132 4.82 -12.92 11.55
C ASN A 132 5.54 -14.08 10.84
N ALA A 133 5.70 -15.20 11.56
CA ALA A 133 6.35 -16.42 11.05
C ALA A 133 5.69 -16.99 9.79
N ASP A 134 4.36 -16.85 9.67
CA ASP A 134 3.57 -17.33 8.53
C ASP A 134 3.65 -16.42 7.30
N ASP A 135 4.60 -15.48 7.27
CA ASP A 135 4.75 -14.50 6.18
C ASP A 135 3.46 -13.65 5.94
N ILE A 136 2.65 -13.49 6.99
CA ILE A 136 1.52 -12.55 7.05
C ILE A 136 2.00 -11.22 7.64
N ILE A 137 1.60 -10.11 7.03
CA ILE A 137 1.98 -8.75 7.42
C ILE A 137 0.71 -7.97 7.78
N LEU A 138 0.65 -7.45 9.01
CA LEU A 138 -0.32 -6.43 9.39
C LEU A 138 0.34 -5.06 9.24
N PHE A 139 -0.27 -4.14 8.50
CA PHE A 139 0.35 -2.86 8.18
C PHE A 139 -0.63 -1.70 8.21
N VAL A 140 -0.06 -0.50 8.40
CA VAL A 140 -0.69 0.78 8.12
C VAL A 140 0.01 1.37 6.90
N GLU A 141 -0.76 1.91 5.97
CA GLU A 141 -0.23 2.59 4.80
C GLU A 141 -0.81 4.00 4.65
N LEU A 142 0.03 4.90 4.15
CA LEU A 142 -0.33 6.23 3.70
C LEU A 142 -0.16 6.25 2.19
N ASN A 143 -1.24 6.59 1.49
CA ASN A 143 -1.24 6.77 0.05
C ASN A 143 -1.42 8.25 -0.28
N HIS A 144 -0.69 8.71 -1.29
CA HIS A 144 -0.82 10.06 -1.82
C HIS A 144 -0.93 10.00 -3.35
N TYR A 145 -1.85 10.80 -3.88
CA TYR A 145 -2.22 10.90 -5.27
C TYR A 145 -2.17 12.36 -5.72
N SER A 146 -1.36 12.65 -6.72
CA SER A 146 -1.23 14.00 -7.28
C SER A 146 -2.10 14.16 -8.55
N PHE A 147 -3.41 13.96 -8.42
CA PHE A 147 -4.38 14.29 -9.47
C PHE A 147 -5.57 15.06 -8.87
N PRO A 148 -6.18 15.99 -9.63
CA PRO A 148 -7.19 16.88 -9.10
C PRO A 148 -8.50 16.14 -8.79
N ILE A 149 -8.88 16.06 -7.51
CA ILE A 149 -10.19 15.57 -7.06
C ILE A 149 -10.93 16.76 -6.45
N ASN A 150 -12.13 17.07 -6.96
CA ASN A 150 -13.01 18.10 -6.40
C ASN A 150 -12.31 19.46 -6.16
N ASN A 151 -11.52 19.93 -7.12
CA ASN A 151 -10.76 21.18 -7.07
C ASN A 151 -9.57 21.22 -6.07
N GLN A 152 -9.26 20.10 -5.41
CA GLN A 152 -8.04 19.92 -4.62
C GLN A 152 -6.98 19.22 -5.48
N ARG A 153 -5.75 19.76 -5.49
CA ARG A 153 -4.65 19.26 -6.34
C ARG A 153 -4.02 17.97 -5.83
N ASP A 154 -4.22 17.66 -4.55
CA ASP A 154 -3.63 16.53 -3.84
C ASP A 154 -4.72 15.80 -3.06
N SER A 155 -4.71 14.47 -3.15
CA SER A 155 -5.55 13.60 -2.33
C SER A 155 -4.70 12.51 -1.70
N GLY A 156 -5.10 12.03 -0.53
CA GLY A 156 -4.41 10.95 0.14
C GLY A 156 -5.33 10.25 1.13
N ASN A 157 -5.01 8.99 1.41
CA ASN A 157 -5.77 8.19 2.35
C ASN A 157 -4.82 7.45 3.31
N ILE A 158 -5.34 7.17 4.50
CA ILE A 158 -4.72 6.30 5.49
C ILE A 158 -5.47 4.98 5.43
N SER A 159 -4.76 3.87 5.34
CA SER A 159 -5.39 2.56 5.28
C SER A 159 -4.74 1.58 6.24
N LEU A 160 -5.55 0.69 6.81
CA LEU A 160 -5.09 -0.49 7.54
C LEU A 160 -5.18 -1.69 6.61
N GLY A 161 -4.18 -2.57 6.65
CA GLY A 161 -4.11 -3.67 5.69
C GLY A 161 -3.50 -4.95 6.23
N LEU A 162 -3.84 -6.02 5.54
CA LEU A 162 -3.25 -7.34 5.68
C LEU A 162 -2.59 -7.72 4.37
N SER A 163 -1.37 -8.26 4.46
CA SER A 163 -0.60 -8.71 3.31
C SER A 163 -0.13 -10.14 3.51
N LEU A 164 -0.24 -10.95 2.47
CA LEU A 164 0.40 -12.26 2.39
C LEU A 164 1.60 -12.16 1.44
N ILE A 165 2.79 -12.50 1.91
CA ILE A 165 4.00 -12.54 1.08
C ILE A 165 4.47 -13.99 0.92
N THR A 166 4.94 -14.34 -0.28
CA THR A 166 5.52 -15.66 -0.58
C THR A 166 6.85 -15.49 -1.28
N PHE A 167 7.85 -16.25 -0.85
CA PHE A 167 9.25 -16.23 -1.32
C PHE A 167 9.63 -17.55 -2.02
#